data_AF-A0A1B6BFZ3-F1
#
_entry.id   AF-A0A1B6BFZ3-F1
#
_cell.length_a   1.000
_cell.length_b   1.000
_cell.length_c   1.000
_cell.angle_alpha   90.00
_cell.angle_beta   90.00
_cell.angle_gamma   90.00
#
_symmetry.space_group_name_H-M   'P 1'
#
loop_
_entity.id
_entity.type
_entity.pdbx_description
1 polymer ?
#
loop_
_entity_poly.entity_id
_entity_poly.type
_entity_poly.pdbx_seq_one_letter_code
_entity_poly.pdbx_strand_id
1 'polypeptide(L)' 'MAFNTNRINGYLRSIGFQVLGFSEELLKSTTSLLDELRSSNPEWLETILRFIYNSGGFLGVV' A
#
# COMPACT_ATOMS: atom_id res chain seq x y z
N MET A 1 1.75 -4.60 15.54
CA MET A 1 2.20 -3.50 14.67
C MET A 1 2.77 -3.93 13.32
N ALA A 2 3.71 -4.87 13.21
CA ALA A 2 4.30 -5.25 11.91
C ALA A 2 3.32 -5.88 10.90
N PHE A 3 2.28 -6.58 11.38
CA PHE A 3 1.28 -7.25 10.52
C PHE A 3 0.54 -6.28 9.58
N ASN A 4 0.04 -5.16 10.12
CA ASN A 4 -0.69 -4.18 9.32
C ASN A 4 0.22 -3.49 8.31
N THR A 5 1.46 -3.16 8.69
CA THR A 5 2.45 -2.59 7.76
C THR A 5 2.72 -3.52 6.57
N ASN A 6 2.95 -4.81 6.81
CA ASN A 6 3.19 -5.77 5.73
C ASN A 6 1.96 -5.94 4.83
N ARG A 7 0.76 -5.98 5.42
CA ARG A 7 -0.49 -6.07 4.68
C ARG A 7 -0.73 -4.84 3.79
N ILE A 8 -0.50 -3.64 4.32
CA ILE A 8 -0.62 -2.39 3.57
C ILE A 8 0.39 -2.35 2.42
N ASN A 9 1.65 -2.71 2.68
CA ASN A 9 2.66 -2.80 1.63
C ASN A 9 2.30 -3.82 0.53
N GLY A 10 1.72 -4.97 0.92
CA GLY A 10 1.19 -5.95 -0.03
C GLY A 10 0.06 -5.38 -0.90
N TYR A 11 -0.89 -4.65 -0.31
CA TYR A 11 -1.95 -3.98 -1.06
C TYR A 11 -1.40 -2.95 -2.03
N LEU A 12 -0.49 -2.08 -1.58
CA LEU A 12 0.11 -1.05 -2.43
C LEU A 12 0.80 -1.64 -3.66
N ARG A 13 1.53 -2.75 -3.50
CA ARG A 13 2.18 -3.45 -4.62
C ARG A 13 1.16 -4.06 -5.57
N SER A 14 0.16 -4.76 -5.02
CA SER A 14 -0.87 -5.42 -5.83
C SER A 14 -1.68 -4.39 -6.64
N ILE A 15 -2.11 -3.29 -6.01
CA ILE A 15 -2.81 -2.20 -6.69
C ILE A 15 -1.90 -1.50 -7.69
N GLY A 16 -0.65 -1.23 -7.32
CA GLY A 16 0.32 -0.61 -8.24
C GLY A 16 0.56 -1.44 -9.51
N PHE A 17 0.62 -2.76 -9.37
CA PHE A 17 0.75 -3.67 -10.50
C PHE A 17 -0.55 -3.79 -11.31
N GLN A 18 -1.69 -4.07 -10.65
CA GLN A 18 -2.96 -4.39 -11.31
C GLN A 18 -3.69 -3.17 -11.87
N VAL A 19 -3.64 -2.03 -11.16
CA VAL A 19 -4.42 -0.82 -11.49
C VAL A 19 -3.57 0.24 -12.17
N LEU A 20 -2.33 0.43 -11.70
CA LEU A 20 -1.44 1.47 -12.23
C LEU A 20 -0.49 0.97 -13.32
N GLY A 21 -0.45 -0.35 -13.57
CA GLY A 21 0.36 -0.94 -14.63
C GLY A 21 1.87 -0.91 -14.38
N PHE A 22 2.31 -0.86 -13.11
CA PHE A 22 3.73 -0.95 -12.78
C PHE A 22 4.30 -2.34 -13.09
N SER A 23 5.63 -2.43 -13.22
CA SER A 23 6.31 -3.68 -13.56
C SER A 23 6.21 -4.72 -12.43
N GLU A 24 6.41 -5.99 -12.77
CA GLU A 24 6.49 -7.08 -11.79
C GLU A 24 7.61 -6.89 -10.76
N GLU A 25 8.61 -6.07 -11.05
CA GLU A 25 9.69 -5.73 -10.11
C GLU A 25 9.14 -5.07 -8.84
N LEU A 26 8.05 -4.30 -8.97
CA LEU A 26 7.36 -3.71 -7.82
C LEU A 26 6.87 -4.78 -6.83
N LEU A 27 6.37 -5.92 -7.33
CA LEU A 27 5.89 -7.02 -6.49
C LEU A 27 7.04 -7.64 -5.67
N LYS A 28 8.23 -7.68 -6.27
CA LYS A 28 9.46 -8.26 -5.69
C LYS A 28 10.25 -7.27 -4.83
N SER A 29 9.91 -5.98 -4.87
CA SER A 29 10.60 -4.95 -4.09
C SER A 29 10.63 -5.30 -2.60
N THR A 30 11.65 -4.90 -1.86
CA THR A 30 11.67 -4.98 -0.39
C THR A 30 11.36 -3.64 0.27
N THR A 31 11.20 -2.58 -0.54
CA THR A 31 10.90 -1.23 -0.08
C THR A 31 9.54 -1.18 0.61
N SER A 32 9.49 -0.44 1.71
CA SER A 32 8.26 -0.09 2.40
C SER A 32 7.61 1.09 1.68
N LEU A 33 6.70 0.79 0.75
CA LEU A 33 5.90 1.78 0.04
C LEU A 33 5.06 2.64 0.99
N LEU A 34 4.67 2.10 2.14
CA LEU A 34 3.99 2.85 3.18
C LEU A 34 4.90 3.96 3.76
N ASP A 35 6.18 3.67 3.99
CA ASP A 35 7.09 4.66 4.54
C ASP A 35 7.48 5.71 3.49
N GLU A 36 7.64 5.31 2.22
CA GLU A 36 7.79 6.25 1.09
C GLU A 36 6.57 7.16 0.92
N LEU A 37 5.36 6.61 1.05
CA LEU A 37 4.14 7.41 0.98
C LEU A 37 4.05 8.38 2.17
N ARG A 38 4.41 7.94 3.37
CA ARG A 38 4.42 8.78 4.58
C ARG A 38 5.42 9.92 4.49
N SER A 39 6.60 9.68 3.90
CA SER A 39 7.64 10.70 3.76
C SER A 39 7.32 11.72 2.66
N SER A 40 6.61 11.31 1.61
CA SER A 40 6.32 12.15 0.43
C SER A 40 4.98 12.86 0.47
N ASN A 41 4.02 12.41 1.29
CA ASN A 41 2.67 12.96 1.33
C ASN A 41 2.17 13.17 2.78
N PRO A 42 1.93 14.41 3.23
CA PRO A 42 1.33 14.69 4.54
C PRO A 42 -0.03 14.00 4.74
N GLU A 43 -0.82 13.87 3.68
CA GLU A 43 -2.14 13.22 3.66
C GLU A 43 -2.04 11.73 3.31
N TRP A 44 -0.89 11.09 3.60
CA TRP A 44 -0.64 9.68 3.31
C TRP A 44 -1.72 8.76 3.90
N LEU A 45 -2.23 9.10 5.09
CA LEU A 45 -3.22 8.28 5.79
C LEU A 45 -4.57 8.30 5.06
N GLU A 46 -5.05 9.48 4.65
CA GLU A 46 -6.28 9.58 3.86
C GLU A 46 -6.10 8.88 2.50
N THR A 47 -4.94 9.09 1.87
CA THR A 47 -4.59 8.49 0.59
C THR A 47 -4.64 6.96 0.66
N ILE A 48 -3.97 6.35 1.66
CA ILE A 48 -3.92 4.90 1.77
C ILE A 48 -5.28 4.29 2.12
N LEU A 49 -6.08 4.95 2.97
CA LEU A 49 -7.42 4.48 3.30
C LEU A 49 -8.32 4.49 2.08
N ARG A 50 -8.27 5.56 1.26
CA ARG A 50 -9.01 5.61 -0.01
C ARG A 50 -8.58 4.50 -0.95
N PHE A 51 -7.28 4.26 -1.12
CA PHE A 51 -6.80 3.18 -1.97
C PHE A 51 -7.31 1.80 -1.52
N ILE A 52 -7.17 1.49 -0.22
CA ILE A 52 -7.57 0.19 0.33
C ILE A 52 -9.08 -0.01 0.21
N TYR A 53 -9.90 0.97 0.61
CA TYR A 53 -11.35 0.79 0.62
C TYR A 53 -11.95 0.87 -0.79
N ASN A 54 -11.45 1.74 -1.67
CA ASN A 54 -11.93 1.80 -3.04
C ASN A 54 -11.56 0.55 -3.85
N SER A 55 -10.54 -0.20 -3.45
CA SER A 55 -10.20 -1.50 -4.04
C SER A 55 -10.90 -2.70 -3.35
N GLY A 56 -11.87 -2.46 -2.46
CA GLY A 56 -12.58 -3.52 -1.72
C GLY A 56 -11.78 -4.20 -0.60
N GLY A 57 -10.63 -3.64 -0.23
CA GLY A 57 -9.80 -4.11 0.88
C GLY A 57 -10.26 -3.57 2.24
N PHE A 58 -9.67 -4.10 3.30
CA PHE A 58 -9.89 -3.62 4.67
C PHE A 58 -8.64 -3.80 5.53
N LEU A 59 -8.50 -2.93 6.53
CA LEU A 59 -7.51 -3.10 7.59
C LEU A 59 -8.08 -4.05 8.65
N GLY A 60 -7.30 -5.06 9.04
CA GLY A 60 -7.69 -5.95 10.12
C GLY A 60 -7.58 -5.25 11.48
N VAL A 61 -8.54 -5.50 12.37
CA VAL A 61 -8.38 -5.22 13.79
C VAL A 61 -7.52 -6.34 14.37
N VAL A 62 -6.37 -5.99 14.96
CA VAL A 62 -5.48 -6.91 15.66
C VAL A 62 -5.83 -6.90 17.14
#